data_AF-X0TGB4-F1
#
_entry.id   AF-X0TGB4-F1
#
_cell.length_a   1.000
_cell.length_b   1.000
_cell.length_c   1.000
_cell.angle_alpha   90.00
_cell.angle_beta   90.00
_cell.angle_gamma   90.00
#
_symmetry.space_group_name_H-M   'P 1'
#
loop_
_entity.id
_entity.type
_entity.pdbx_description
1 polymer ?
#
loop_
_entity_poly.entity_id
_entity_poly.type
_entity_poly.pdbx_seq_one_letter_code
_entity_poly.pdbx_strand_id
1 'polypeptide(L)' 'MNAPLRKARPYIFWGQTQSLCETCLTLVPTKIQISGNEVWYEKRCKQHGVQST' A
#
# COMPACT_ATOMS: atom_id res chain seq x y z
N MET A 1 -29.19 -7.49 -6.41
CA MET A 1 -28.00 -6.65 -6.60
C MET A 1 -26.83 -7.55 -6.96
N ASN A 2 -26.43 -7.62 -8.24
CA ASN A 2 -25.26 -8.42 -8.67
C ASN A 2 -24.02 -7.50 -8.70
N ALA A 3 -23.36 -7.34 -7.55
CA ALA A 3 -22.03 -6.75 -7.53
C ALA A 3 -21.01 -7.82 -7.99
N PRO A 4 -20.08 -7.49 -8.89
CA PRO A 4 -19.04 -8.43 -9.31
C PRO A 4 -18.19 -8.87 -8.11
N LEU A 5 -17.87 -10.16 -8.04
CA LEU A 5 -17.04 -10.73 -6.99
C LEU A 5 -15.68 -10.03 -6.98
N ARG A 6 -15.40 -9.22 -5.95
CA ARG A 6 -14.10 -8.55 -5.81
C ARG A 6 -13.03 -9.63 -5.59
N LYS A 7 -11.92 -9.53 -6.31
CA LYS A 7 -10.73 -10.34 -6.02
C LYS A 7 -10.32 -10.09 -4.57
N ALA A 8 -10.33 -11.14 -3.76
CA ALA A 8 -9.83 -11.09 -2.40
C ALA A 8 -8.33 -10.73 -2.43
N ARG A 9 -7.91 -9.83 -1.54
CA ARG A 9 -6.50 -9.50 -1.33
C ARG A 9 -6.05 -10.15 -0.03
N PRO A 10 -4.80 -10.61 0.08
CA PRO A 10 -4.29 -11.25 1.30
C PRO A 10 -4.00 -10.24 2.44
N TYR A 11 -4.64 -9.08 2.43
CA TYR A 11 -4.48 -8.02 3.41
C TYR A 11 -5.74 -7.17 3.51
N ILE A 12 -5.90 -6.51 4.66
CA ILE A 12 -6.93 -5.48 4.88
C ILE A 12 -6.33 -4.13 4.50
N PHE A 13 -6.99 -3.41 3.60
CA PHE A 13 -6.68 -2.00 3.38
C PHE A 13 -7.16 -1.21 4.59
N TRP A 14 -6.23 -0.65 5.36
CA TRP A 14 -6.55 0.14 6.55
C TRP A 14 -6.74 1.62 6.20
N GLY A 15 -5.87 2.16 5.35
CA GLY A 15 -5.93 3.56 4.97
C GLY A 15 -4.80 3.97 4.03
N GLN A 16 -4.70 5.26 3.79
CA GLN A 16 -3.67 5.86 2.94
C GLN A 16 -3.03 7.06 3.65
N THR A 17 -1.73 7.21 3.47
CA THR A 17 -0.92 8.33 3.94
C THR A 17 0.13 8.70 2.88
N GLN A 18 1.06 9.59 3.21
CA GLN A 18 2.28 9.82 2.46
C GLN A 18 3.50 9.35 3.27
N SER A 19 4.52 8.83 2.57
CA SER A 19 5.81 8.44 3.15
C SER A 19 6.93 8.71 2.15
N LEU A 20 8.18 8.67 2.59
CA LEU A 20 9.33 8.86 1.71
C LEU A 20 9.61 7.59 0.91
N CYS A 21 9.86 7.75 -0.39
CA CYS A 21 10.47 6.69 -1.19
C CYS A 21 11.86 6.36 -0.64
N GLU A 22 12.18 5.09 -0.53
CA GLU A 22 13.44 4.60 0.07
C GLU A 22 14.68 4.94 -0.79
N THR A 23 14.48 5.39 -2.03
CA THR A 23 15.58 5.70 -2.96
C THR A 23 15.68 7.20 -3.25
N CYS A 24 14.62 7.83 -3.73
CA CYS A 24 14.65 9.26 -4.04
C CYS A 24 14.27 10.19 -2.88
N LEU A 25 13.77 9.65 -1.76
CA LEU A 25 13.35 10.42 -0.59
C LEU A 25 12.26 11.48 -0.88
N THR A 26 11.52 11.34 -1.98
CA THR A 26 10.35 12.18 -2.26
C THR A 26 9.11 11.62 -1.55
N LEU A 27 8.17 12.49 -1.18
CA LEU A 27 6.87 12.05 -0.67
C LEU A 27 6.10 11.29 -1.76
N VAL A 28 5.67 10.08 -1.42
CA VAL A 28 4.89 9.20 -2.30
C VAL A 28 3.62 8.71 -1.60
N PRO A 29 2.53 8.49 -2.36
CA PRO A 29 1.34 7.84 -1.82
C PRO A 29 1.69 6.47 -1.22
N THR A 30 1.25 6.23 0.00
CA THR A 30 1.56 5.04 0.76
C THR A 30 0.28 4.43 1.31
N LYS A 31 0.08 3.15 1.02
CA LYS A 31 -1.05 2.38 1.51
C LYS A 31 -0.68 1.70 2.82
N ILE A 32 -1.52 1.85 3.83
CA ILE A 32 -1.40 1.10 5.09
C ILE A 32 -2.20 -0.18 4.95
N GLN A 33 -1.53 -1.32 5.11
CA GLN A 33 -2.12 -2.65 5.00
C GLN A 33 -1.96 -3.39 6.33
N ILE A 34 -2.97 -4.14 6.73
CA ILE A 34 -2.87 -5.10 7.83
C ILE A 34 -2.85 -6.49 7.21
N SER A 35 -1.77 -7.22 7.44
CA SER A 35 -1.60 -8.61 6.99
C SER A 35 -1.37 -9.48 8.23
N GLY A 36 -2.38 -10.27 8.61
CA GLY A 36 -2.37 -10.96 9.90
C GLY A 36 -2.27 -9.97 11.07
N ASN A 37 -1.18 -10.05 11.83
CA ASN A 37 -0.89 -9.18 12.98
C ASN A 37 0.14 -8.08 12.68
N GLU A 38 0.54 -7.93 11.42
CA GLU A 38 1.56 -6.98 11.00
C GLU A 38 0.94 -5.81 10.23
N VAL A 39 1.56 -4.64 10.37
CA VAL A 39 1.21 -3.43 9.64
C VAL A 39 2.29 -3.15 8.60
N TRP A 40 1.88 -3.00 7.34
CA TRP A 40 2.77 -2.79 6.20
C TRP A 40 2.45 -1.47 5.48
N TYR A 41 3.50 -0.75 5.08
CA TYR A 41 3.43 0.48 4.31
C TYR A 41 3.85 0.18 2.87
N GLU A 42 2.87 0.00 1.97
CA GLU A 42 3.09 -0.17 0.54
C GLU A 42 3.15 1.21 -0.15
N LYS A 43 4.36 1.71 -0.37
CA LYS A 43 4.70 2.97 -1.01
C LYS A 43 4.70 2.80 -2.52
N ARG A 44 4.22 3.80 -3.27
CA ARG A 44 4.22 3.77 -4.75
C ARG A 44 4.97 4.96 -5.33
N CYS A 45 6.25 4.77 -5.62
CA CYS A 45 7.07 5.75 -6.32
C CYS A 45 6.90 5.62 -7.84
N LYS A 46 6.73 6.76 -8.53
CA LYS A 46 6.65 6.76 -10.00
C LYS A 46 7.96 6.33 -10.67
N GLN A 47 9.09 6.54 -10.00
CA GLN A 47 10.43 6.22 -10.52
C GLN A 47 10.93 4.85 -10.05
N HIS A 48 10.72 4.51 -8.77
CA HIS A 48 11.30 3.31 -8.15
C HIS A 48 10.29 2.19 -7.90
N GLY A 49 9.05 2.35 -8.35
CA GLY A 49 8.01 1.32 -8.24
C GLY A 49 7.43 1.17 -6.83
N VAL A 50 7.01 -0.06 -6.51
CA VAL A 50 6.37 -0.41 -5.24
C VAL A 50 7.45 -0.78 -4.22
N GLN A 51 7.36 -0.23 -3.01
CA GLN A 51 8.24 -0.53 -1.88
C GLN A 51 7.37 -0.87 -0.66
N SER A 52 7.72 -1.91 0.09
CA SER A 52 6.97 -2.35 1.27
C SER A 52 7.92 -2.46 2.47
N THR A 53 7.59 -1.72 3.53
CA THR A 53 8.30 -1.67 4.82
C THR A 53 7.28 -1.63 5.95
#